data_AF-A0A285NU34-F1
#
_entry.id   AF-A0A285NU34-F1
#
_cell.length_a   1.000
_cell.length_b   1.000
_cell.length_c   1.000
_cell.angle_alpha   90.00
_cell.angle_beta   90.00
_cell.angle_gamma   90.00
#
_symmetry.space_group_name_H-M   'P 1'
#
loop_
_entity.id
_entity.type
_entity.pdbx_description
1 polymer ?
#
loop_
_entity_poly.entity_id
_entity_poly.type
_entity_poly.pdbx_seq_one_letter_code
_entity_poly.pdbx_strand_id
1 'polypeptide(L)'
;MGIRFLLLDEDRKFFSLISDIFDVTGHKLLVALDEQKAKDLLDATSFDIILMELKHLNFWLDTIRAGKYPIPMFFIDKYEDAEKLRALGFTDLNFVILPFNPLDLLTKAVWLNRGEVEPRQLSLIGPVNLLLHLLRRSASSIMSLKASEKNCSIYIKEGQIVGTTCDLQALREILTFEDVKIELFPYTGESYPEEGSLGNEAFFTSLFLPAFIFTQDKVQDKTFSLPKKADLTQPVELERGLFWVGVQDSSFLLHSNVYLRIYEREDIKIPLLINTGTLEDYAQVKAKIEEILSTMDIIKAVVLLDSEPKACATILSMLQSSPKLQVITSISVAKWLNKSGVPMSRIRLVESLPDMKLKLSTGDVLRIVPTPFSPYKGTFALYEEETGFLFTSHLFSSLRTPEEFSLFEDPDVEDVVLYASLSMPCSRVVHKALEGVEGLRISKVFPAWGNPLGENTFRMALKSLKTAELGTDLPASIDESSCFEVINRIIAQLNESEFIKVKEELEKYVYFENGTIKDTLIHANALPNLFIASMRSVGIDPALIKHVIRELFYKGITIDL
;
A
#
# COMPACT_ATOMS: atom_id res chain seq x y z
N MET A 1 10.88 16.28 38.99
CA MET A 1 11.67 17.28 38.24
C MET A 1 11.21 17.20 36.79
N GLY A 2 10.79 18.30 36.19
CA GLY A 2 10.20 18.29 34.85
C GLY A 2 11.21 17.90 33.77
N ILE A 3 10.83 16.97 32.89
CA ILE A 3 11.55 16.59 31.66
C ILE A 3 11.76 17.82 30.76
N ARG A 4 12.95 17.95 30.18
CA ARG A 4 13.28 18.95 29.14
C ARG A 4 13.17 18.33 27.75
N PHE A 5 12.27 18.88 26.95
CA PHE A 5 11.98 18.47 25.58
C PHE A 5 12.52 19.48 24.57
N LEU A 6 13.14 18.97 23.51
CA LEU A 6 13.37 19.73 22.27
C LEU A 6 12.41 19.19 21.21
N LEU A 7 11.59 20.06 20.63
CA LEU A 7 10.72 19.73 19.51
C LEU A 7 11.32 20.32 18.23
N LEU A 8 11.65 19.46 17.27
CA LEU A 8 11.97 19.85 15.90
C LEU A 8 10.68 19.74 15.07
N ASP A 9 10.09 20.90 14.74
CA ASP A 9 8.78 21.02 14.12
C ASP A 9 8.83 22.02 12.96
N GLU A 10 9.47 21.61 11.86
CA GLU A 10 9.65 22.45 10.67
C GLU A 10 8.32 22.89 10.06
N ASP A 11 7.35 21.97 10.04
CA ASP A 11 6.02 22.18 9.45
C ASP A 11 5.04 22.87 10.42
N ARG A 12 5.45 23.16 11.66
CA ARG A 12 4.62 23.79 12.73
C ARG A 12 3.34 23.02 13.05
N LYS A 13 3.40 21.69 12.99
CA LYS A 13 2.26 20.78 13.19
C LYS A 13 2.01 20.46 14.67
N PHE A 14 3.07 20.36 15.46
CA PHE A 14 3.01 19.69 16.76
C PHE A 14 3.01 20.65 17.93
N PHE A 15 3.68 21.80 17.79
CA PHE A 15 3.86 22.73 18.89
C PHE A 15 2.52 23.14 19.55
N SER A 16 1.53 23.56 18.75
CA SER A 16 0.22 23.98 19.26
C SER A 16 -0.61 22.85 19.88
N LEU A 17 -0.27 21.59 19.59
CA LEU A 17 -0.98 20.42 20.11
C LEU A 17 -0.47 19.99 21.48
N ILE A 18 0.79 20.27 21.80
CA ILE A 18 1.46 19.75 23.01
C ILE A 18 1.93 20.84 23.98
N SER A 19 2.04 22.11 23.54
CA SER A 19 2.53 23.22 24.37
C SER A 19 1.78 23.34 25.69
N ASP A 20 0.45 23.41 25.61
CA ASP A 20 -0.41 23.68 26.77
C ASP A 20 -0.34 22.54 27.78
N ILE A 21 -0.26 21.30 27.28
CA ILE A 21 -0.21 20.10 28.12
C ILE A 21 1.14 20.02 28.83
N PHE A 22 2.23 20.36 28.15
CA PHE A 22 3.58 20.28 28.72
C PHE A 22 3.81 21.39 29.74
N ASP A 23 3.29 22.60 29.48
CA ASP A 23 3.35 23.72 30.42
C ASP A 23 2.54 23.42 31.70
N VAL A 24 1.31 22.92 31.57
CA VAL A 24 0.46 22.58 32.72
C VAL A 24 1.05 21.46 33.57
N THR A 25 1.75 20.50 32.96
CA THR A 25 2.38 19.37 33.67
C THR A 25 3.77 19.68 34.20
N GLY A 26 4.28 20.90 33.99
CA GLY A 26 5.57 21.37 34.53
C GLY A 26 6.79 20.87 33.77
N HIS A 27 6.62 20.46 32.51
CA HIS A 27 7.69 20.10 31.61
C HIS A 27 8.18 21.31 30.81
N LYS A 28 9.45 21.32 30.40
CA LYS A 28 10.01 22.41 29.60
C LYS A 28 10.05 21.99 28.15
N LEU A 29 9.41 22.75 27.26
CA LEU A 29 9.43 22.52 25.81
C LEU A 29 10.15 23.68 25.11
N LEU A 30 11.21 23.39 24.36
CA LEU A 30 11.82 24.33 23.42
C LEU A 30 11.57 23.85 21.99
N VAL A 31 11.35 24.80 21.08
CA VAL A 31 10.98 24.51 19.69
C VAL A 31 12.02 25.05 18.72
N ALA A 32 12.44 24.18 17.82
CA ALA A 32 13.21 24.49 16.63
C ALA A 32 12.33 24.29 15.38
N LEU A 33 12.41 25.24 14.44
CA LEU A 33 11.66 25.19 13.18
C LEU A 33 12.54 24.74 12.00
N ASP A 34 13.78 24.39 12.28
CA ASP A 34 14.78 23.88 11.35
C ASP A 34 15.89 23.18 12.14
N GLU A 35 16.63 22.29 11.48
CA GLU A 35 17.73 21.53 12.09
C GLU A 35 18.87 22.42 12.62
N GLN A 36 19.13 23.57 12.00
CA GLN A 36 20.19 24.48 12.44
C GLN A 36 19.89 25.07 13.81
N LYS A 37 18.67 25.57 14.01
CA LYS A 37 18.20 26.08 15.29
C LYS A 37 18.12 24.96 16.34
N ALA A 38 17.75 23.74 15.95
CA ALA A 38 17.77 22.60 16.85
C ALA A 38 19.20 22.30 17.34
N LYS A 39 20.19 22.37 16.43
CA LYS A 39 21.60 22.22 16.76
C LYS A 39 22.08 23.30 17.73
N ASP A 40 21.78 24.57 17.45
CA ASP A 40 22.15 25.70 18.31
C ASP A 40 21.57 25.54 19.73
N LEU A 41 20.33 25.07 19.84
CA LEU A 41 19.69 24.77 21.13
C LEU A 41 20.37 23.62 21.87
N LEU A 42 20.71 22.54 21.16
CA LEU A 42 21.45 21.40 21.71
C LEU A 42 22.88 21.80 22.15
N ASP A 43 23.50 22.79 21.52
CA ASP A 43 24.82 23.34 21.92
C ASP A 43 24.69 24.20 23.18
N ALA A 44 23.59 24.96 23.31
CA ALA A 44 23.36 25.85 24.44
C ALA A 44 22.90 25.12 25.73
N THR A 45 22.15 24.02 25.61
CA THR A 45 21.62 23.29 26.78
C THR A 45 21.42 21.80 26.52
N SER A 46 21.30 21.02 27.59
CA SER A 46 21.00 19.59 27.52
C SER A 46 19.49 19.33 27.51
N PHE A 47 19.08 18.35 26.71
CA PHE A 47 17.70 17.88 26.60
C PHE A 47 17.59 16.42 27.01
N ASP A 48 16.47 16.08 27.65
CA ASP A 48 16.21 14.72 28.08
C ASP A 48 15.64 13.89 26.94
N ILE A 49 14.67 14.47 26.22
CA ILE A 49 13.95 13.88 25.10
C ILE A 49 13.95 14.86 23.93
N ILE A 50 14.08 14.32 22.73
CA ILE A 50 13.91 15.08 21.49
C ILE A 50 12.72 14.50 20.70
N LEU A 51 11.77 15.37 20.36
CA LEU A 51 10.57 15.06 19.60
C LEU A 51 10.79 15.51 18.15
N MET A 52 10.60 14.62 17.19
CA MET A 52 10.82 14.91 15.78
C MET A 52 10.02 13.98 14.87
N GLU A 53 9.86 14.34 13.60
CA GLU A 53 9.41 13.38 12.58
C GLU A 53 10.54 12.40 12.23
N LEU A 54 10.19 11.21 11.73
CA LEU A 54 11.19 10.18 11.37
C LEU A 54 12.22 10.68 10.33
N LYS A 55 11.84 11.63 9.46
CA LYS A 55 12.74 12.25 8.46
C LYS A 55 14.01 12.86 9.08
N HIS A 56 13.96 13.26 10.35
CA HIS A 56 15.07 13.86 11.09
C HIS A 56 15.93 12.85 11.87
N LEU A 57 15.77 11.55 11.64
CA LEU A 57 16.58 10.52 12.29
C LEU A 57 18.10 10.74 12.09
N ASN A 58 18.53 11.22 10.92
CA ASN A 58 19.95 11.52 10.68
C ASN A 58 20.45 12.68 11.54
N PHE A 59 19.64 13.72 11.69
CA PHE A 59 19.96 14.83 12.56
C PHE A 59 20.14 14.36 14.01
N TRP A 60 19.30 13.43 14.47
CA TRP A 60 19.49 12.80 15.78
C TRP A 60 20.81 12.02 15.86
N LEU A 61 21.18 11.26 14.83
CA LEU A 61 22.46 10.58 14.81
C LEU A 61 23.65 11.54 14.86
N ASP A 62 23.59 12.66 14.12
CA ASP A 62 24.63 13.68 14.18
C ASP A 62 24.74 14.31 15.58
N THR A 63 23.62 14.39 16.30
CA THR A 63 23.58 14.79 17.71
C THR A 63 24.32 13.77 18.60
N ILE A 64 24.13 12.48 18.35
CA ILE A 64 24.85 11.39 19.04
C ILE A 64 26.35 11.43 18.73
N ARG A 65 26.73 11.66 17.47
CA ARG A 65 28.13 11.83 17.04
C ARG A 65 28.80 13.03 17.70
N ALA A 66 28.04 14.10 17.93
CA ALA A 66 28.49 15.27 18.69
C ALA A 66 28.55 15.03 20.22
N GLY A 67 28.35 13.80 20.69
CA GLY A 67 28.47 13.41 22.09
C GLY A 67 27.27 13.79 22.96
N LYS A 68 26.10 14.05 22.35
CA LYS A 68 24.87 14.39 23.05
C LYS A 68 23.85 13.27 22.89
N TYR A 69 23.24 12.85 23.99
CA TYR A 69 22.39 11.64 24.02
C TYR A 69 20.94 11.91 24.46
N PRO A 70 20.19 12.81 23.80
CA PRO A 70 18.75 12.91 24.04
C PRO A 70 18.05 11.65 23.53
N ILE A 71 17.07 11.16 24.28
CA ILE A 71 16.27 9.99 23.85
C ILE A 71 15.29 10.46 22.77
N PRO A 72 15.27 9.83 21.58
CA PRO A 72 14.37 10.27 20.52
C PRO A 72 12.97 9.72 20.74
N MET A 73 11.98 10.56 20.47
CA MET A 73 10.61 10.15 20.22
C MET A 73 10.14 10.67 18.87
N PHE A 74 9.54 9.79 18.08
CA PHE A 74 9.17 10.05 16.71
C PHE A 74 7.66 10.25 16.56
N PHE A 75 7.28 11.29 15.84
CA PHE A 75 5.96 11.35 15.22
C PHE A 75 6.04 10.57 13.92
N ILE A 76 5.22 9.52 13.82
CA ILE A 76 5.18 8.67 12.63
C ILE A 76 3.77 8.63 12.05
N ASP A 77 3.67 8.60 10.73
CA ASP A 77 2.38 8.57 10.04
C ASP A 77 1.91 7.14 9.73
N LYS A 78 2.83 6.15 9.75
CA LYS A 78 2.61 4.78 9.29
C LYS A 78 3.13 3.75 10.30
N TYR A 79 2.46 2.61 10.44
CA TYR A 79 2.95 1.49 11.27
C TYR A 79 4.27 0.89 10.74
N GLU A 80 4.55 0.97 9.44
CA GLU A 80 5.83 0.51 8.88
C GLU A 80 7.03 1.28 9.44
N ASP A 81 6.83 2.56 9.78
CA ASP A 81 7.87 3.38 10.39
C ASP A 81 8.13 2.96 11.86
N ALA A 82 7.12 2.42 12.55
CA ALA A 82 7.31 1.76 13.83
C ALA A 82 8.19 0.52 13.71
N GLU A 83 7.95 -0.32 12.69
CA GLU A 83 8.77 -1.51 12.45
C GLU A 83 10.22 -1.15 12.09
N LYS A 84 10.45 -0.08 11.32
CA LYS A 84 11.81 0.45 11.09
C LYS A 84 12.49 0.87 12.38
N LEU A 85 11.77 1.56 13.28
CA LEU A 85 12.30 1.96 14.57
C LEU A 85 12.57 0.76 15.48
N ARG A 86 11.70 -0.25 15.47
CA ARG A 86 11.89 -1.52 16.20
C ARG A 86 13.09 -2.30 15.70
N ALA A 87 13.31 -2.34 14.38
CA ALA A 87 14.51 -2.95 13.79
C ALA A 87 15.81 -2.24 14.20
N LEU A 88 15.74 -0.97 14.61
CA LEU A 88 16.86 -0.23 15.20
C LEU A 88 17.01 -0.47 16.70
N GLY A 89 16.15 -1.26 17.33
CA GLY A 89 16.15 -1.55 18.77
C GLY A 89 15.43 -0.51 19.64
N PHE A 90 14.63 0.38 19.02
CA PHE A 90 13.68 1.23 19.75
C PHE A 90 12.40 0.46 20.09
N THR A 91 11.64 0.94 21.08
CA THR A 91 10.38 0.30 21.51
C THR A 91 9.19 1.20 21.19
N ASP A 92 7.99 0.72 21.48
CA ASP A 92 6.74 1.49 21.32
C ASP A 92 6.68 2.77 22.16
N LEU A 93 7.61 2.92 23.10
CA LEU A 93 7.79 4.16 23.85
C LEU A 93 8.40 5.28 23.00
N ASN A 94 9.15 4.95 21.95
CA ASN A 94 9.88 5.92 21.13
C ASN A 94 9.06 6.52 20.00
N PHE A 95 7.78 6.22 19.85
CA PHE A 95 6.98 6.85 18.81
C PHE A 95 5.51 6.96 19.18
N VAL A 96 4.86 7.90 18.51
CA VAL A 96 3.40 8.02 18.48
C VAL A 96 2.95 8.08 17.04
N ILE A 97 1.86 7.37 16.74
CA ILE A 97 1.28 7.33 15.41
C ILE A 97 0.29 8.49 15.30
N LEU A 98 0.35 9.25 14.22
CA LEU A 98 -0.55 10.37 13.97
C LEU A 98 -1.92 9.87 13.46
N PRO A 99 -3.06 10.41 13.94
CA PRO A 99 -3.18 11.38 15.03
C PRO A 99 -2.96 10.73 16.40
N PHE A 100 -2.30 11.45 17.31
CA PHE A 100 -1.92 10.94 18.62
C PHE A 100 -2.66 11.64 19.76
N ASN A 101 -2.75 10.96 20.90
CA ASN A 101 -3.17 11.58 22.15
C ASN A 101 -1.93 12.20 22.85
N PRO A 102 -1.90 13.52 23.11
CA PRO A 102 -0.76 14.14 23.79
C PRO A 102 -0.49 13.60 25.20
N LEU A 103 -1.50 13.08 25.90
CA LEU A 103 -1.30 12.43 27.21
C LEU A 103 -0.61 11.07 27.08
N ASP A 104 -0.84 10.35 25.98
CA ASP A 104 -0.11 9.11 25.68
C ASP A 104 1.36 9.42 25.38
N LEU A 105 1.63 10.42 24.52
CA LEU A 105 2.98 10.93 24.27
C LEU A 105 3.70 11.26 25.58
N LEU A 106 3.04 11.98 26.48
CA LEU A 106 3.61 12.36 27.76
C LEU A 106 3.88 11.14 28.65
N THR A 107 2.96 10.18 28.69
CA THR A 107 3.11 8.94 29.49
C THR A 107 4.32 8.14 29.01
N LYS A 108 4.48 7.98 27.70
CA LYS A 108 5.65 7.32 27.09
C LYS A 108 6.95 8.06 27.42
N ALA A 109 6.95 9.39 27.30
CA ALA A 109 8.10 10.22 27.64
C ALA A 109 8.52 10.07 29.12
N VAL A 110 7.55 10.01 30.03
CA VAL A 110 7.80 9.78 31.46
C VAL A 110 8.43 8.40 31.69
N TRP A 111 7.98 7.36 30.99
CA TRP A 111 8.59 6.04 31.05
C TRP A 111 10.04 6.03 30.57
N LEU A 112 10.33 6.67 29.43
CA LEU A 112 11.68 6.78 28.87
C LEU A 112 12.66 7.54 29.78
N ASN A 113 12.17 8.53 30.53
CA ASN A 113 13.04 9.33 31.39
C ASN A 113 13.12 8.85 32.86
N ARG A 114 12.60 7.66 33.18
CA ARG A 114 12.65 7.13 34.56
C ARG A 114 14.09 6.92 35.01
N GLY A 115 14.38 7.39 36.23
CA GLY A 115 15.74 7.36 36.75
C GLY A 115 16.18 6.00 37.29
N GLU A 116 15.27 5.26 37.91
CA GLU A 116 15.46 3.92 38.43
C GLU A 116 14.38 3.03 37.82
N VAL A 117 14.80 1.91 37.27
CA VAL A 117 13.94 0.97 36.56
C VAL A 117 14.19 -0.38 37.19
N GLU A 118 13.13 -1.03 37.66
CA GLU A 118 13.28 -2.36 38.23
C GLU A 118 13.83 -3.33 37.18
N PRO A 119 14.64 -4.34 37.57
CA PRO A 119 15.22 -5.30 36.62
C PRO A 119 14.19 -5.97 35.69
N ARG A 120 12.95 -6.15 36.16
CA ARG A 120 11.84 -6.75 35.41
C ARG A 120 11.27 -5.84 34.31
N GLN A 121 11.55 -4.54 34.38
CA GLN A 121 11.04 -3.51 33.46
C GLN A 121 12.09 -3.04 32.46
N LEU A 122 13.32 -3.56 32.51
CA LEU A 122 14.39 -3.19 31.59
C LEU A 122 14.04 -3.53 30.14
N SER A 123 13.43 -4.69 29.89
CA SER A 123 12.99 -5.09 28.55
C SER A 123 11.89 -4.19 27.98
N LEU A 124 11.03 -3.59 28.83
CA LEU A 124 9.99 -2.66 28.37
C LEU A 124 10.57 -1.35 27.82
N ILE A 125 11.66 -0.87 28.44
CA ILE A 125 12.36 0.32 27.98
C ILE A 125 13.18 0.00 26.73
N GLY A 126 13.74 -1.20 26.66
CA GLY A 126 14.49 -1.69 25.51
C GLY A 126 15.97 -1.28 25.51
N PRO A 127 16.77 -1.96 24.69
CA PRO A 127 18.23 -1.92 24.76
C PRO A 127 18.83 -0.57 24.36
N VAL A 128 18.31 0.07 23.30
CA VAL A 128 18.84 1.35 22.81
C VAL A 128 18.55 2.49 23.79
N ASN A 129 17.34 2.54 24.34
CA ASN A 129 16.97 3.57 25.32
C ASN A 129 17.79 3.46 26.61
N LEU A 130 18.02 2.23 27.09
CA LEU A 130 18.87 2.00 28.26
C LEU A 130 20.32 2.39 27.98
N LEU A 131 20.84 2.07 26.79
CA LEU A 131 22.17 2.50 26.38
C LEU A 131 22.28 4.03 26.41
N LEU A 132 21.36 4.76 25.77
CA LEU A 132 21.34 6.23 25.77
C LEU A 132 21.27 6.80 27.20
N HIS A 133 20.50 6.18 28.08
CA HIS A 133 20.39 6.60 29.48
C HIS A 133 21.71 6.44 30.24
N LEU A 134 22.42 5.32 30.05
CA LEU A 134 23.72 5.07 30.66
C LEU A 134 24.79 6.06 30.17
N LEU A 135 24.79 6.37 28.87
CA LEU A 135 25.72 7.35 28.28
C LEU A 135 25.44 8.76 28.76
N ARG A 136 24.17 9.18 28.76
CA ARG A 136 23.73 10.51 29.23
C ARG A 136 24.09 10.78 30.70
N ARG A 137 24.15 9.72 31.52
CA ARG A 137 24.47 9.79 32.96
C ARG A 137 25.94 9.57 33.29
N SER A 138 26.79 9.36 32.29
CA SER A 138 28.19 9.00 32.49
C SER A 138 28.35 7.78 33.41
N ALA A 139 27.48 6.78 33.26
CA ALA A 139 27.48 5.59 34.11
C ALA A 139 28.55 4.57 33.68
N SER A 140 29.00 3.74 34.62
CA SER A 140 29.86 2.57 34.37
C SER A 140 29.08 1.28 34.60
N SER A 141 28.79 0.54 33.54
CA SER A 141 27.97 -0.67 33.61
C SER A 141 28.27 -1.63 32.46
N ILE A 142 28.04 -2.92 32.69
CA ILE A 142 27.97 -3.95 31.65
C ILE A 142 26.49 -4.20 31.36
N MET A 143 26.07 -3.97 30.12
CA MET A 143 24.72 -4.29 29.65
C MET A 143 24.74 -5.62 28.91
N SER A 144 24.21 -6.68 29.53
CA SER A 144 24.08 -8.00 28.93
C SER A 144 22.72 -8.13 28.24
N LEU A 145 22.77 -8.49 26.95
CA LEU A 145 21.62 -8.73 26.08
C LEU A 145 21.59 -10.22 25.74
N LYS A 146 20.44 -10.87 25.98
CA LYS A 146 20.21 -12.27 25.65
C LYS A 146 18.91 -12.41 24.87
N ALA A 147 18.99 -12.97 23.68
CA ALA A 147 17.83 -13.25 22.83
C ALA A 147 18.08 -14.59 22.11
N SER A 148 17.11 -15.51 22.20
CA SER A 148 17.25 -16.88 21.68
C SER A 148 18.53 -17.56 22.20
N GLU A 149 19.37 -18.12 21.32
CA GLU A 149 20.67 -18.73 21.67
C GLU A 149 21.86 -17.75 21.62
N LYS A 150 21.61 -16.45 21.35
CA LYS A 150 22.64 -15.43 21.20
C LYS A 150 22.78 -14.58 22.47
N ASN A 151 24.02 -14.24 22.81
CA ASN A 151 24.34 -13.36 23.93
C ASN A 151 25.36 -12.30 23.51
N CYS A 152 25.18 -11.08 24.01
CA CYS A 152 26.15 -10.01 23.82
C CYS A 152 26.16 -9.08 25.00
N SER A 153 27.35 -8.70 25.46
CA SER A 153 27.54 -7.75 26.55
C SER A 153 28.23 -6.50 26.02
N ILE A 154 27.67 -5.34 26.32
CA ILE A 154 28.24 -4.02 26.00
C ILE A 154 28.85 -3.46 27.28
N TYR A 155 30.12 -3.08 27.22
CA TYR A 155 30.87 -2.56 28.34
C TYR A 155 30.92 -1.04 28.25
N ILE A 156 30.47 -0.36 29.31
CA ILE A 156 30.38 1.10 29.38
C ILE A 156 31.16 1.56 30.61
N LYS A 157 32.07 2.51 30.44
CA LYS A 157 32.83 3.15 31.52
C LYS A 157 32.65 4.66 31.43
N GLU A 158 32.13 5.28 32.48
CA GLU A 158 31.95 6.73 32.58
C GLU A 158 31.18 7.33 31.37
N GLY A 159 30.20 6.59 30.85
CA GLY A 159 29.44 6.97 29.65
C GLY A 159 30.17 6.78 28.33
N GLN A 160 31.28 6.04 28.30
CA GLN A 160 31.99 5.64 27.09
C GLN A 160 31.87 4.13 26.88
N ILE A 161 31.50 3.73 25.68
CA ILE A 161 31.50 2.33 25.26
C ILE A 161 32.97 1.92 25.07
N VAL A 162 33.40 0.92 25.82
CA VAL A 162 34.80 0.45 25.80
C VAL A 162 34.98 -0.83 25.00
N GLY A 163 33.89 -1.57 24.73
CA GLY A 163 33.89 -2.73 23.84
C GLY A 163 32.66 -3.62 23.99
N THR A 164 32.58 -4.67 23.17
CA THR A 164 31.51 -5.67 23.16
C THR A 164 32.10 -7.09 23.22
N THR A 165 31.32 -8.08 23.70
CA THR A 165 31.72 -9.50 23.65
C THR A 165 31.32 -10.22 22.37
N CYS A 166 30.53 -9.57 21.52
CA CYS A 166 30.13 -10.08 20.21
C CYS A 166 30.48 -9.04 19.14
N ASP A 167 30.57 -9.49 17.89
CA ASP A 167 30.69 -8.58 16.76
C ASP A 167 29.43 -7.71 16.59
N LEU A 168 29.56 -6.62 15.86
CA LEU A 168 28.47 -5.66 15.66
C LEU A 168 27.31 -6.23 14.84
N GLN A 169 27.53 -7.27 14.02
CA GLN A 169 26.46 -7.89 13.25
C GLN A 169 25.56 -8.73 14.17
N ALA A 170 26.16 -9.55 15.03
CA ALA A 170 25.47 -10.31 16.06
C ALA A 170 24.72 -9.38 17.02
N LEU A 171 25.32 -8.23 17.38
CA LEU A 171 24.63 -7.24 18.19
C LEU A 171 23.39 -6.66 17.49
N ARG A 172 23.48 -6.29 16.21
CA ARG A 172 22.31 -5.81 15.44
C ARG A 172 21.20 -6.85 15.39
N GLU A 173 21.55 -8.10 15.12
CA GLU A 173 20.59 -9.20 15.09
C GLU A 173 19.87 -9.33 16.44
N ILE A 174 20.61 -9.25 17.56
CA ILE A 174 20.02 -9.27 18.91
C ILE A 174 19.01 -8.11 19.11
N LEU A 175 19.31 -6.90 18.60
CA LEU A 175 18.42 -5.74 18.73
C LEU A 175 17.09 -5.88 17.96
N THR A 176 17.02 -6.78 16.97
CA THR A 176 15.79 -6.99 16.17
C THR A 176 14.80 -7.97 16.79
N PHE A 177 15.17 -8.71 17.84
CA PHE A 177 14.24 -9.65 18.50
C PHE A 177 13.24 -8.91 19.38
N GLU A 178 11.99 -9.38 19.41
CA GLU A 178 10.94 -8.82 20.26
C GLU A 178 11.20 -9.06 21.76
N ASP A 179 11.77 -10.23 22.12
CA ASP A 179 11.98 -10.65 23.52
C ASP A 179 13.47 -10.62 23.94
N VAL A 180 14.08 -9.44 23.96
CA VAL A 180 15.45 -9.27 24.47
C VAL A 180 15.45 -9.19 26.00
N LYS A 181 16.09 -10.16 26.66
CA LYS A 181 16.34 -10.12 28.10
C LYS A 181 17.57 -9.26 28.38
N ILE A 182 17.41 -8.23 29.22
CA ILE A 182 18.45 -7.26 29.55
C ILE A 182 18.83 -7.37 31.02
N GLU A 183 20.13 -7.50 31.30
CA GLU A 183 20.69 -7.51 32.66
C GLU A 183 21.82 -6.46 32.75
N LEU A 184 21.78 -5.62 33.79
CA LEU A 184 22.80 -4.60 34.06
C LEU A 184 23.69 -5.02 35.22
N PHE A 185 25.00 -4.97 35.02
CA PHE A 185 26.00 -5.25 36.05
C PHE A 185 26.91 -4.04 36.26
N PRO A 186 27.46 -3.82 37.47
CA PRO A 186 28.45 -2.78 37.69
C PRO A 186 29.76 -3.10 36.95
N TYR A 187 30.42 -2.09 36.36
CA TYR A 187 31.71 -2.25 35.69
C TYR A 187 32.80 -1.42 36.40
N THR A 188 33.87 -2.09 36.82
CA THR A 188 35.02 -1.46 37.52
C THR A 188 36.21 -1.19 36.60
N GLY A 189 36.21 -1.69 35.35
CA GLY A 189 37.29 -1.44 34.37
C GLY A 189 38.38 -2.52 34.27
N GLU A 190 38.28 -3.64 34.99
CA GLU A 190 39.34 -4.66 35.08
C GLU A 190 39.13 -5.90 34.18
N SER A 191 37.95 -6.06 33.57
CA SER A 191 37.60 -7.17 32.66
C SER A 191 37.65 -6.70 31.20
N TYR A 192 38.49 -7.33 30.38
CA TYR A 192 38.76 -6.97 28.98
C TYR A 192 37.70 -7.51 27.99
N PRO A 193 37.23 -6.72 27.02
CA PRO A 193 36.64 -7.24 25.77
C PRO A 193 37.76 -7.63 24.78
N GLU A 194 37.63 -8.79 24.13
CA GLU A 194 38.63 -9.33 23.18
C GLU A 194 38.59 -8.69 21.78
N GLU A 195 37.66 -7.77 21.49
CA GLU A 195 37.62 -7.05 20.22
C GLU A 195 37.32 -5.55 20.38
N GLY A 196 38.16 -4.73 19.72
CA GLY A 196 37.93 -3.35 19.28
C GLY A 196 37.32 -2.36 20.28
N SER A 197 38.15 -1.50 20.87
CA SER A 197 37.68 -0.27 21.52
C SER A 197 37.02 0.65 20.49
N LEU A 198 35.68 0.60 20.42
CA LEU A 198 34.86 1.48 19.61
C LEU A 198 34.33 2.59 20.51
N GLY A 199 34.89 3.80 20.40
CA GLY A 199 34.30 4.97 21.04
C GLY A 199 32.85 5.19 20.58
N ASN A 200 32.06 5.93 21.37
CA ASN A 200 30.60 6.07 21.17
C ASN A 200 30.21 6.42 19.71
N GLU A 201 30.93 7.35 19.09
CA GLU A 201 30.70 7.76 17.70
C GLU A 201 30.86 6.58 16.72
N ALA A 202 31.97 5.85 16.81
CA ALA A 202 32.27 4.71 15.95
C ALA A 202 31.30 3.56 16.22
N PHE A 203 30.92 3.35 17.48
CA PHE A 203 29.95 2.35 17.89
C PHE A 203 28.57 2.62 17.27
N PHE A 204 27.99 3.80 17.47
CA PHE A 204 26.67 4.11 16.93
C PHE A 204 26.67 4.19 15.41
N THR A 205 27.70 4.80 14.82
CA THR A 205 27.85 4.87 13.36
C THR A 205 27.86 3.47 12.78
N SER A 206 28.61 2.55 13.37
CA SER A 206 28.67 1.17 12.90
C SER A 206 27.37 0.40 13.23
N LEU A 207 26.81 0.52 14.43
CA LEU A 207 25.59 -0.18 14.82
C LEU A 207 24.43 0.14 13.87
N PHE A 208 24.37 1.40 13.43
CA PHE A 208 23.27 1.91 12.65
C PHE A 208 23.55 1.89 11.14
N LEU A 209 24.80 1.99 10.66
CA LEU A 209 25.21 2.15 9.23
C LEU A 209 24.38 1.43 8.13
N PRO A 210 24.04 0.12 8.23
CA PRO A 210 23.29 -0.56 7.17
C PRO A 210 21.86 -0.04 6.99
N ALA A 211 21.30 0.61 8.02
CA ALA A 211 19.97 1.20 7.96
C ALA A 211 19.95 2.61 7.31
N PHE A 212 21.12 3.17 6.93
CA PHE A 212 21.27 4.59 6.55
C PHE A 212 21.60 4.85 5.08
N ILE A 213 21.45 3.86 4.19
CA ILE A 213 21.41 4.16 2.74
C ILE A 213 20.12 4.94 2.38
N PHE A 214 19.12 4.96 3.26
CA PHE A 214 17.99 5.88 3.17
C PHE A 214 18.40 7.26 3.70
N THR A 215 18.91 8.12 2.81
CA THR A 215 18.75 9.59 2.78
C THR A 215 19.92 10.25 2.07
N GLN A 216 19.88 10.25 0.73
CA GLN A 216 20.25 11.38 -0.12
C GLN A 216 20.05 10.96 -1.58
N ASP A 217 18.79 10.87 -2.03
CA ASP A 217 18.52 10.88 -3.47
C ASP A 217 18.50 12.33 -3.97
N LYS A 218 19.70 12.82 -4.32
CA LYS A 218 19.86 13.77 -5.42
C LYS A 218 20.27 12.97 -6.66
N VAL A 219 19.29 12.81 -7.55
CA VAL A 219 19.39 12.66 -9.02
C VAL A 219 20.45 11.67 -9.55
N GLN A 220 19.89 10.64 -10.20
CA GLN A 220 20.41 9.76 -11.25
C GLN A 220 20.96 8.36 -10.88
N ASP A 221 20.14 7.38 -11.27
CA ASP A 221 20.45 6.05 -11.82
C ASP A 221 21.34 5.11 -10.99
N LYS A 222 20.69 4.28 -10.16
CA LYS A 222 20.54 2.81 -10.39
C LYS A 222 19.81 2.12 -9.24
N THR A 223 18.62 1.61 -9.55
CA THR A 223 17.93 0.41 -9.02
C THR A 223 18.35 -0.14 -7.65
N PHE A 224 17.53 0.13 -6.63
CA PHE A 224 17.44 -0.69 -5.41
C PHE A 224 16.13 -1.50 -5.47
N SER A 225 16.25 -2.83 -5.41
CA SER A 225 15.12 -3.76 -5.39
C SER A 225 14.49 -3.85 -3.99
N LEU A 226 13.24 -3.42 -3.89
CA LEU A 226 12.34 -3.55 -2.73
C LEU A 226 12.05 -5.03 -2.39
N PRO A 227 11.74 -5.38 -1.12
CA PRO A 227 10.98 -6.60 -0.86
C PRO A 227 9.64 -6.51 -1.61
N LYS A 228 9.36 -7.57 -2.37
CA LYS A 228 8.58 -7.53 -3.62
C LYS A 228 7.06 -7.58 -3.48
N LYS A 229 6.46 -7.30 -2.32
CA LYS A 229 4.98 -7.36 -2.20
C LYS A 229 4.45 -6.52 -1.06
N ALA A 230 3.53 -5.61 -1.37
CA ALA A 230 2.68 -4.95 -0.38
C ALA A 230 1.83 -6.00 0.35
N ASP A 231 1.52 -5.80 1.63
CA ASP A 231 0.47 -6.60 2.27
C ASP A 231 -0.90 -6.15 1.76
N LEU A 232 -1.43 -6.92 0.82
CA LEU A 232 -2.71 -6.64 0.18
C LEU A 232 -3.91 -7.00 1.08
N THR A 233 -3.70 -7.49 2.31
CA THR A 233 -4.77 -7.70 3.30
C THR A 233 -5.14 -6.41 4.05
N GLN A 234 -4.25 -5.42 4.06
CA GLN A 234 -4.44 -4.12 4.70
C GLN A 234 -4.82 -3.05 3.65
N PRO A 235 -5.31 -1.87 4.07
CA PRO A 235 -5.37 -0.70 3.20
C PRO A 235 -3.96 -0.28 2.77
N VAL A 236 -3.74 -0.05 1.48
CA VAL A 236 -2.44 0.38 0.94
C VAL A 236 -2.53 1.82 0.48
N GLU A 237 -1.78 2.73 1.11
CA GLU A 237 -1.69 4.11 0.61
C GLU A 237 -0.84 4.15 -0.66
N LEU A 238 -1.45 4.56 -1.78
CA LEU A 238 -0.79 4.65 -3.08
C LEU A 238 -0.11 6.00 -3.28
N GLU A 239 -0.82 7.04 -2.87
CA GLU A 239 -0.44 8.46 -2.98
C GLU A 239 -1.08 9.20 -1.81
N ARG A 240 -0.66 10.43 -1.51
CA ARG A 240 -1.16 11.18 -0.34
C ARG A 240 -2.69 11.25 -0.31
N GLY A 241 -3.29 10.60 0.69
CA GLY A 241 -4.74 10.57 0.86
C GLY A 241 -5.48 9.74 -0.20
N LEU A 242 -4.80 8.86 -0.93
CA LEU A 242 -5.36 7.90 -1.87
C LEU A 242 -4.96 6.50 -1.43
N PHE A 243 -5.95 5.71 -1.02
CA PHE A 243 -5.75 4.37 -0.51
C PHE A 243 -6.41 3.36 -1.44
N TRP A 244 -5.72 2.26 -1.71
CA TRP A 244 -6.32 1.05 -2.22
C TRP A 244 -6.93 0.27 -1.06
N VAL A 245 -8.23 0.03 -1.15
CA VAL A 245 -9.01 -0.79 -0.22
C VAL A 245 -9.67 -1.96 -0.93
N GLY A 246 -9.15 -2.34 -2.10
CA GLY A 246 -9.63 -3.45 -2.91
C GLY A 246 -9.25 -4.83 -2.36
N VAL A 247 -9.47 -5.86 -3.16
CA VAL A 247 -9.16 -7.25 -2.79
C VAL A 247 -8.40 -7.92 -3.91
N GLN A 248 -7.30 -8.58 -3.53
CA GLN A 248 -6.60 -9.49 -4.42
C GLN A 248 -7.30 -10.85 -4.40
N ASP A 249 -7.82 -11.24 -5.55
CA ASP A 249 -8.26 -12.62 -5.73
C ASP A 249 -7.07 -13.57 -5.86
N SER A 250 -6.98 -14.59 -5.01
CA SER A 250 -5.89 -15.57 -5.03
C SER A 250 -6.04 -16.66 -6.10
N SER A 251 -7.20 -16.75 -6.75
CA SER A 251 -7.53 -17.84 -7.69
C SER A 251 -7.82 -17.37 -9.11
N PHE A 252 -7.79 -16.06 -9.36
CA PHE A 252 -8.25 -15.47 -10.62
C PHE A 252 -7.32 -14.38 -11.15
N LEU A 253 -7.53 -14.01 -12.43
CA LEU A 253 -6.73 -13.01 -13.15
C LEU A 253 -7.20 -11.56 -12.94
N LEU A 254 -8.31 -11.38 -12.23
CA LEU A 254 -9.03 -10.12 -12.08
C LEU A 254 -9.05 -9.71 -10.61
N HIS A 255 -8.09 -8.88 -10.23
CA HIS A 255 -8.02 -8.34 -8.87
C HIS A 255 -8.78 -7.02 -8.78
N SER A 256 -9.68 -6.92 -7.80
CA SER A 256 -10.68 -5.86 -7.66
C SER A 256 -10.05 -4.63 -7.03
N ASN A 257 -10.05 -3.51 -7.76
CA ASN A 257 -9.58 -2.24 -7.25
C ASN A 257 -10.72 -1.36 -6.76
N VAL A 258 -10.65 -1.05 -5.47
CA VAL A 258 -11.51 -0.05 -4.82
C VAL A 258 -10.60 0.99 -4.21
N TYR A 259 -10.86 2.26 -4.48
CA TYR A 259 -10.01 3.35 -4.02
C TYR A 259 -10.76 4.26 -3.05
N LEU A 260 -10.18 4.50 -1.88
CA LEU A 260 -10.63 5.53 -0.96
C LEU A 260 -9.76 6.77 -1.14
N ARG A 261 -10.36 7.85 -1.68
CA ARG A 261 -9.70 9.13 -1.88
C ARG A 261 -10.22 10.15 -0.86
N ILE A 262 -9.34 10.60 0.00
CA ILE A 262 -9.60 11.59 1.05
C ILE A 262 -9.06 12.93 0.59
N TYR A 263 -9.97 13.85 0.29
CA TYR A 263 -9.64 15.25 0.01
C TYR A 263 -9.64 16.03 1.32
N GLU A 264 -8.57 16.76 1.59
CA GLU A 264 -8.39 17.47 2.85
C GLU A 264 -7.76 18.84 2.60
N ARG A 265 -8.46 19.90 3.03
CA ARG A 265 -7.93 21.27 3.05
C ARG A 265 -8.49 21.96 4.29
N GLU A 266 -7.59 22.55 5.08
CA GLU A 266 -7.94 23.18 6.36
C GLU A 266 -8.77 22.21 7.23
N ASP A 267 -9.91 22.64 7.76
CA ASP A 267 -10.80 21.81 8.60
C ASP A 267 -11.80 20.95 7.80
N ILE A 268 -11.69 20.93 6.46
CA ILE A 268 -12.63 20.22 5.59
C ILE A 268 -12.00 18.92 5.12
N LYS A 269 -12.63 17.79 5.49
CA LYS A 269 -12.28 16.44 5.03
C LYS A 269 -13.44 15.79 4.27
N ILE A 270 -13.17 15.33 3.06
CA ILE A 270 -14.16 14.67 2.19
C ILE A 270 -13.60 13.33 1.72
N PRO A 271 -13.95 12.23 2.40
CA PRO A 271 -13.67 10.89 1.92
C PRO A 271 -14.67 10.48 0.83
N LEU A 272 -14.15 10.14 -0.34
CA LEU A 272 -14.87 9.57 -1.47
C LEU A 272 -14.37 8.17 -1.75
N LEU A 273 -15.27 7.21 -1.87
CA LEU A 273 -14.95 5.88 -2.35
C LEU A 273 -15.15 5.83 -3.87
N ILE A 274 -14.26 5.19 -4.61
CA ILE A 274 -14.32 5.04 -6.06
C ILE A 274 -14.38 3.54 -6.35
N ASN A 275 -15.45 3.13 -7.04
CA ASN A 275 -15.90 1.74 -7.16
C ASN A 275 -16.26 1.11 -5.80
N THR A 276 -16.74 -0.14 -5.84
CA THR A 276 -17.20 -0.86 -4.64
C THR A 276 -16.67 -2.27 -4.48
N GLY A 277 -16.10 -2.85 -5.53
CA GLY A 277 -15.79 -4.28 -5.58
C GLY A 277 -17.05 -5.13 -5.58
N THR A 278 -16.91 -6.41 -5.25
CA THR A 278 -18.00 -7.39 -5.21
C THR A 278 -18.66 -7.47 -3.84
N LEU A 279 -19.75 -8.23 -3.73
CA LEU A 279 -20.39 -8.50 -2.44
C LEU A 279 -19.51 -9.38 -1.54
N GLU A 280 -18.77 -10.31 -2.14
CA GLU A 280 -17.85 -11.21 -1.43
C GLU A 280 -16.69 -10.42 -0.81
N ASP A 281 -16.22 -9.40 -1.53
CA ASP A 281 -15.14 -8.50 -1.07
C ASP A 281 -15.59 -7.54 0.03
N TYR A 282 -16.91 -7.30 0.18
CA TYR A 282 -17.43 -6.17 0.96
C TYR A 282 -16.95 -6.15 2.41
N ALA A 283 -16.85 -7.32 3.06
CA ALA A 283 -16.37 -7.40 4.44
C ALA A 283 -14.92 -6.93 4.58
N GLN A 284 -14.05 -7.31 3.65
CA GLN A 284 -12.64 -6.91 3.63
C GLN A 284 -12.50 -5.43 3.27
N VAL A 285 -13.20 -4.97 2.22
CA VAL A 285 -13.22 -3.57 1.80
C VAL A 285 -13.68 -2.68 2.97
N LYS A 286 -14.76 -3.07 3.65
CA LYS A 286 -15.27 -2.36 4.83
C LYS A 286 -14.23 -2.31 5.95
N ALA A 287 -13.59 -3.42 6.29
CA ALA A 287 -12.57 -3.46 7.34
C ALA A 287 -11.40 -2.52 7.04
N LYS A 288 -10.89 -2.52 5.80
CA LYS A 288 -9.82 -1.61 5.35
C LYS A 288 -10.23 -0.14 5.42
N ILE A 289 -11.48 0.18 5.09
CA ILE A 289 -12.01 1.54 5.22
C ILE A 289 -12.10 1.94 6.69
N GLU A 290 -12.61 1.06 7.56
CA GLU A 290 -12.77 1.33 8.99
C GLU A 290 -11.42 1.47 9.70
N GLU A 291 -10.36 0.84 9.21
CA GLU A 291 -8.99 1.09 9.69
C GLU A 291 -8.53 2.53 9.40
N ILE A 292 -8.86 3.08 8.23
CA ILE A 292 -8.47 4.46 7.84
C ILE A 292 -9.39 5.52 8.48
N LEU A 293 -10.70 5.27 8.51
CA LEU A 293 -11.73 6.26 8.88
C LEU A 293 -12.42 5.97 10.21
N SER A 294 -12.08 4.89 10.92
CA SER A 294 -12.77 4.37 12.11
C SER A 294 -14.20 3.88 11.89
N THR A 295 -14.94 4.46 10.93
CA THR A 295 -16.31 4.06 10.58
C THR A 295 -16.66 4.39 9.14
N MET A 296 -17.50 3.55 8.53
CA MET A 296 -18.08 3.79 7.20
C MET A 296 -18.92 5.08 7.13
N ASP A 297 -19.46 5.57 8.25
CA ASP A 297 -20.33 6.74 8.30
C ASP A 297 -19.65 8.07 7.96
N ILE A 298 -18.31 8.10 7.91
CA ILE A 298 -17.55 9.28 7.51
C ILE A 298 -17.56 9.46 5.99
N ILE A 299 -17.69 8.37 5.22
CA ILE A 299 -17.69 8.42 3.76
C ILE A 299 -18.87 9.26 3.28
N LYS A 300 -18.57 10.28 2.46
CA LYS A 300 -19.60 11.20 1.95
C LYS A 300 -20.32 10.62 0.75
N ALA A 301 -19.56 10.04 -0.18
CA ALA A 301 -20.12 9.43 -1.36
C ALA A 301 -19.27 8.30 -1.91
N VAL A 302 -19.94 7.40 -2.64
CA VAL A 302 -19.32 6.45 -3.56
C VAL A 302 -19.48 7.00 -4.98
N VAL A 303 -18.39 7.13 -5.72
CA VAL A 303 -18.40 7.36 -7.16
C VAL A 303 -18.39 6.01 -7.85
N LEU A 304 -19.53 5.65 -8.45
CA LEU A 304 -19.68 4.39 -9.16
C LEU A 304 -19.51 4.64 -10.66
N LEU A 305 -18.40 4.13 -11.21
CA LEU A 305 -17.94 4.44 -12.56
C LEU A 305 -18.70 3.69 -13.66
N ASP A 306 -19.40 2.60 -13.34
CA ASP A 306 -20.11 1.75 -14.30
C ASP A 306 -21.36 1.08 -13.70
N SER A 307 -21.98 0.18 -14.47
CA SER A 307 -23.14 -0.62 -14.05
C SER A 307 -22.82 -2.11 -13.98
N GLU A 308 -21.61 -2.49 -13.56
CA GLU A 308 -21.26 -3.89 -13.42
C GLU A 308 -22.21 -4.56 -12.42
N PRO A 309 -22.86 -5.70 -12.77
CA PRO A 309 -23.93 -6.28 -11.96
C PRO A 309 -23.57 -6.51 -10.49
N LYS A 310 -22.31 -6.87 -10.22
CA LYS A 310 -21.82 -7.17 -8.87
C LYS A 310 -21.76 -5.96 -7.94
N ALA A 311 -21.69 -4.74 -8.48
CA ALA A 311 -21.60 -3.53 -7.66
C ALA A 311 -22.91 -3.19 -6.93
N CYS A 312 -24.08 -3.59 -7.45
CA CYS A 312 -25.35 -3.19 -6.85
C CYS A 312 -25.57 -3.77 -5.46
N ALA A 313 -25.27 -5.06 -5.27
CA ALA A 313 -25.45 -5.70 -3.97
C ALA A 313 -24.57 -5.03 -2.91
N THR A 314 -23.34 -4.70 -3.27
CA THR A 314 -22.41 -3.97 -2.40
C THR A 314 -22.90 -2.57 -2.07
N ILE A 315 -23.41 -1.82 -3.05
CA ILE A 315 -23.99 -0.48 -2.82
C ILE A 315 -25.16 -0.55 -1.81
N LEU A 316 -26.06 -1.53 -1.93
CA LEU A 316 -27.16 -1.68 -0.98
C LEU A 316 -26.64 -1.94 0.44
N SER A 317 -25.67 -2.84 0.59
CA SER A 317 -25.01 -3.14 1.88
C SER A 317 -24.30 -1.90 2.47
N MET A 318 -23.66 -1.09 1.62
CA MET A 318 -23.02 0.17 2.02
C MET A 318 -24.06 1.20 2.49
N LEU A 319 -25.18 1.36 1.77
CA LEU A 319 -26.24 2.30 2.14
C LEU A 319 -26.96 1.92 3.43
N GLN A 320 -27.02 0.62 3.76
CA GLN A 320 -27.51 0.12 5.05
C GLN A 320 -26.54 0.43 6.18
N SER A 321 -25.24 0.24 5.93
CA SER A 321 -24.18 0.50 6.91
C SER A 321 -23.92 1.98 7.12
N SER A 322 -24.20 2.82 6.11
CA SER A 322 -24.10 4.27 6.20
C SER A 322 -25.34 4.98 5.63
N PRO A 323 -26.29 5.39 6.49
CA PRO A 323 -27.52 6.06 6.06
C PRO A 323 -27.33 7.43 5.40
N LYS A 324 -26.16 8.07 5.55
CA LYS A 324 -25.85 9.39 4.96
C LYS A 324 -25.14 9.31 3.61
N LEU A 325 -24.60 8.15 3.26
CA LEU A 325 -23.84 7.92 2.03
C LEU A 325 -24.63 8.31 0.78
N GLN A 326 -24.00 9.01 -0.17
CA GLN A 326 -24.56 9.29 -1.49
C GLN A 326 -23.86 8.44 -2.55
N VAL A 327 -24.55 8.15 -3.65
CA VAL A 327 -23.96 7.51 -4.83
C VAL A 327 -23.87 8.52 -5.94
N ILE A 328 -22.68 8.76 -6.48
CA ILE A 328 -22.43 9.65 -7.63
C ILE A 328 -22.21 8.78 -8.86
N THR A 329 -23.06 8.90 -9.87
CA THR A 329 -22.96 8.07 -11.09
C THR A 329 -23.73 8.67 -12.27
N SER A 330 -23.69 8.03 -13.44
CA SER A 330 -24.41 8.45 -14.65
C SER A 330 -25.89 8.10 -14.61
N ILE A 331 -26.70 8.78 -15.41
CA ILE A 331 -28.15 8.53 -15.49
C ILE A 331 -28.48 7.10 -15.91
N SER A 332 -27.63 6.49 -16.73
CA SER A 332 -27.81 5.11 -17.19
C SER A 332 -27.62 4.12 -16.03
N VAL A 333 -26.57 4.32 -15.23
CA VAL A 333 -26.28 3.50 -14.03
C VAL A 333 -27.33 3.75 -12.94
N ALA A 334 -27.69 5.02 -12.71
CA ALA A 334 -28.69 5.41 -11.71
C ALA A 334 -30.06 4.75 -11.95
N LYS A 335 -30.52 4.70 -13.20
CA LYS A 335 -31.76 4.00 -13.57
C LYS A 335 -31.71 2.51 -13.27
N TRP A 336 -30.54 1.87 -13.47
CA TRP A 336 -30.35 0.47 -13.15
C TRP A 336 -30.33 0.24 -11.63
N LEU A 337 -29.55 1.02 -10.87
CA LEU A 337 -29.53 0.97 -9.40
C LEU A 337 -30.92 1.19 -8.79
N ASN A 338 -31.70 2.12 -9.35
CA ASN A 338 -33.03 2.40 -8.85
C ASN A 338 -34.00 1.24 -9.05
N LYS A 339 -33.94 0.56 -10.20
CA LYS A 339 -34.71 -0.68 -10.43
C LYS A 339 -34.30 -1.80 -9.48
N SER A 340 -33.04 -1.81 -9.05
CA SER A 340 -32.50 -2.78 -8.10
C SER A 340 -32.73 -2.39 -6.62
N GLY A 341 -33.46 -1.30 -6.35
CA GLY A 341 -33.89 -0.93 -4.99
C GLY A 341 -33.16 0.25 -4.36
N VAL A 342 -32.17 0.87 -5.03
CA VAL A 342 -31.52 2.08 -4.52
C VAL A 342 -32.44 3.30 -4.68
N PRO A 343 -32.79 4.04 -3.63
CA PRO A 343 -33.64 5.22 -3.77
C PRO A 343 -32.96 6.31 -4.61
N MET A 344 -33.67 6.90 -5.58
CA MET A 344 -33.13 8.02 -6.39
C MET A 344 -32.67 9.21 -5.54
N SER A 345 -33.27 9.43 -4.36
CA SER A 345 -32.85 10.47 -3.41
C SER A 345 -31.45 10.27 -2.81
N ARG A 346 -30.88 9.07 -2.96
CA ARG A 346 -29.50 8.73 -2.55
C ARG A 346 -28.52 8.81 -3.71
N ILE A 347 -28.98 9.16 -4.92
CA ILE A 347 -28.17 9.18 -6.14
C ILE A 347 -28.03 10.61 -6.65
N ARG A 348 -26.78 11.04 -6.86
CA ARG A 348 -26.42 12.28 -7.54
C ARG A 348 -25.91 11.95 -8.93
N LEU A 349 -26.50 12.58 -9.94
CA LEU A 349 -26.14 12.36 -11.33
C LEU A 349 -24.90 13.16 -11.72
N VAL A 350 -23.98 12.56 -12.47
CA VAL A 350 -22.83 13.31 -13.02
C VAL A 350 -23.26 14.30 -14.09
N GLU A 351 -24.33 14.01 -14.84
CA GLU A 351 -24.85 14.88 -15.90
C GLU A 351 -25.54 16.14 -15.37
N SER A 352 -25.86 16.18 -14.07
CA SER A 352 -26.38 17.41 -13.43
C SER A 352 -25.27 18.35 -12.95
N LEU A 353 -24.00 17.94 -13.06
CA LEU A 353 -22.86 18.75 -12.67
C LEU A 353 -22.55 19.80 -13.75
N PRO A 354 -22.35 21.08 -13.38
CA PRO A 354 -21.89 22.10 -14.31
C PRO A 354 -20.58 21.69 -14.98
N ASP A 355 -20.53 21.78 -16.31
CA ASP A 355 -19.38 21.40 -17.14
C ASP A 355 -18.84 19.98 -16.90
N MET A 356 -19.67 19.06 -16.39
CA MET A 356 -19.26 17.71 -15.98
C MET A 356 -18.14 17.73 -14.92
N LYS A 357 -18.13 18.75 -14.04
CA LYS A 357 -17.13 18.91 -12.97
C LYS A 357 -17.77 18.85 -11.59
N LEU A 358 -17.28 17.95 -10.76
CA LEU A 358 -17.56 17.91 -9.34
C LEU A 358 -16.53 18.77 -8.61
N LYS A 359 -16.96 19.95 -8.17
CA LYS A 359 -16.16 20.83 -7.31
C LYS A 359 -16.41 20.48 -5.85
N LEU A 360 -15.36 20.11 -5.14
CA LEU A 360 -15.42 19.80 -3.72
C LEU A 360 -15.28 21.08 -2.88
N SER A 361 -15.76 21.07 -1.63
CA SER A 361 -15.61 22.23 -0.75
C SER A 361 -14.17 22.45 -0.28
N THR A 362 -13.30 21.45 -0.46
CA THR A 362 -11.84 21.58 -0.32
C THR A 362 -11.20 22.38 -1.47
N GLY A 363 -11.94 22.64 -2.55
CA GLY A 363 -11.46 23.34 -3.75
C GLY A 363 -10.97 22.42 -4.86
N ASP A 364 -10.77 21.13 -4.58
CA ASP A 364 -10.42 20.13 -5.59
C ASP A 364 -11.50 20.01 -6.66
N VAL A 365 -11.06 19.76 -7.89
CA VAL A 365 -11.94 19.65 -9.06
C VAL A 365 -11.78 18.28 -9.70
N LEU A 366 -12.88 17.53 -9.70
CA LEU A 366 -12.95 16.22 -10.33
C LEU A 366 -13.77 16.32 -11.61
N ARG A 367 -13.13 16.10 -12.74
CA ARG A 367 -13.74 16.12 -14.07
C ARG A 367 -14.24 14.74 -14.42
N ILE A 368 -15.50 14.66 -14.84
CA ILE A 368 -16.08 13.44 -15.38
C ILE A 368 -15.73 13.35 -16.86
N VAL A 369 -15.13 12.23 -17.26
CA VAL A 369 -14.76 11.93 -18.65
C VAL A 369 -15.65 10.78 -19.14
N PRO A 370 -16.70 11.04 -19.93
CA PRO A 370 -17.58 9.99 -20.42
C PRO A 370 -16.83 8.98 -21.30
N THR A 371 -16.97 7.69 -20.98
CA THR A 371 -16.42 6.57 -21.75
C THR A 371 -17.52 5.54 -22.01
N PRO A 372 -18.64 5.97 -22.65
CA PRO A 372 -19.82 5.12 -22.80
C PRO A 372 -19.49 3.89 -23.65
N PHE A 373 -20.06 2.76 -23.24
CA PHE A 373 -19.85 1.44 -23.85
C PHE A 373 -18.43 0.88 -23.67
N SER A 374 -17.66 1.35 -22.69
CA SER A 374 -16.36 0.77 -22.33
C SER A 374 -16.37 0.04 -20.96
N PRO A 375 -17.06 -1.11 -20.82
CA PRO A 375 -17.96 -1.75 -21.77
C PRO A 375 -19.44 -1.36 -21.58
N TYR A 376 -19.79 -0.72 -20.46
CA TYR A 376 -21.17 -0.43 -20.14
C TYR A 376 -21.62 0.93 -20.67
N LYS A 377 -22.89 1.02 -21.07
CA LYS A 377 -23.49 2.24 -21.65
C LYS A 377 -23.28 3.50 -20.82
N GLY A 378 -23.28 3.35 -19.49
CA GLY A 378 -23.17 4.46 -18.54
C GLY A 378 -21.77 4.70 -17.99
N THR A 379 -20.74 4.06 -18.54
CA THR A 379 -19.37 4.14 -18.00
C THR A 379 -18.74 5.51 -18.19
N PHE A 380 -17.98 5.95 -17.20
CA PHE A 380 -17.16 7.15 -17.24
C PHE A 380 -15.87 6.96 -16.43
N ALA A 381 -14.89 7.83 -16.67
CA ALA A 381 -13.70 7.97 -15.86
C ALA A 381 -13.77 9.26 -15.01
N LEU A 382 -13.05 9.28 -13.91
CA LEU A 382 -12.95 10.41 -13.00
C LEU A 382 -11.52 10.95 -13.03
N TYR A 383 -11.33 12.16 -13.53
CA TYR A 383 -10.03 12.83 -13.64
C TYR A 383 -9.88 13.91 -12.56
N GLU A 384 -8.88 13.77 -11.71
CA GLU A 384 -8.51 14.74 -10.69
C GLU A 384 -7.56 15.79 -11.30
N GLU A 385 -8.03 17.02 -11.46
CA GLU A 385 -7.30 18.05 -12.24
C GLU A 385 -5.99 18.50 -11.58
N GLU A 386 -5.91 18.45 -10.24
CA GLU A 386 -4.75 18.93 -9.48
C GLU A 386 -3.58 17.94 -9.53
N THR A 387 -3.85 16.65 -9.32
CA THR A 387 -2.83 15.59 -9.29
C THR A 387 -2.56 14.97 -10.66
N GLY A 388 -3.52 15.06 -11.58
CA GLY A 388 -3.50 14.35 -12.84
C GLY A 388 -3.88 12.87 -12.72
N PHE A 389 -4.47 12.43 -11.61
CA PHE A 389 -4.93 11.06 -11.45
C PHE A 389 -6.18 10.79 -12.26
N LEU A 390 -6.20 9.66 -12.96
CA LEU A 390 -7.34 9.20 -13.73
C LEU A 390 -7.84 7.87 -13.17
N PHE A 391 -9.01 7.88 -12.54
CA PHE A 391 -9.68 6.67 -12.12
C PHE A 391 -10.56 6.16 -13.26
N THR A 392 -10.34 4.91 -13.66
CA THR A 392 -11.10 4.26 -14.73
C THR A 392 -11.84 3.03 -14.19
N SER A 393 -12.93 2.71 -14.88
CA SER A 393 -13.60 1.42 -14.76
C SER A 393 -12.74 0.36 -15.50
N HIS A 394 -13.29 -0.31 -16.51
CA HIS A 394 -12.61 -1.33 -17.31
C HIS A 394 -11.56 -0.79 -18.29
N LEU A 395 -11.59 0.52 -18.60
CA LEU A 395 -10.58 1.10 -19.48
C LEU A 395 -9.20 1.07 -18.79
N PHE A 396 -8.17 0.64 -19.51
CA PHE A 396 -6.80 0.41 -19.01
C PHE A 396 -6.67 -0.67 -17.94
N SER A 397 -7.70 -1.46 -17.69
CA SER A 397 -7.57 -2.67 -16.88
C SER A 397 -6.67 -3.70 -17.55
N SER A 398 -6.07 -4.58 -16.75
CA SER A 398 -5.12 -5.61 -17.21
C SER A 398 -5.38 -6.96 -16.54
N LEU A 399 -5.08 -8.05 -17.25
CA LEU A 399 -5.04 -9.40 -16.66
C LEU A 399 -3.75 -9.60 -15.88
N ARG A 400 -3.82 -9.96 -14.60
CA ARG A 400 -2.63 -10.22 -13.76
C ARG A 400 -2.83 -11.51 -12.98
N THR A 401 -1.80 -12.35 -12.88
CA THR A 401 -1.84 -13.45 -11.91
C THR A 401 -1.68 -12.93 -10.48
N PRO A 402 -2.03 -13.72 -9.44
CA PRO A 402 -1.80 -13.34 -8.06
C PRO A 402 -0.33 -13.01 -7.72
N GLU A 403 0.62 -13.60 -8.44
CA GLU A 403 2.06 -13.35 -8.29
C GLU A 403 2.49 -12.05 -8.97
N GLU A 404 1.86 -11.74 -10.10
CA GLU A 404 2.13 -10.60 -10.97
C GLU A 404 1.45 -9.30 -10.53
N PHE A 405 0.36 -9.40 -9.76
CA PHE A 405 -0.40 -8.24 -9.32
C PHE A 405 0.40 -7.37 -8.34
N SER A 406 0.44 -6.08 -8.65
CA SER A 406 1.18 -5.08 -7.88
C SER A 406 0.49 -3.73 -7.98
N LEU A 407 0.45 -3.02 -6.85
CA LEU A 407 -0.07 -1.65 -6.79
C LEU A 407 1.00 -0.60 -7.15
N PHE A 408 2.26 -1.04 -7.28
CA PHE A 408 3.43 -0.18 -7.45
C PHE A 408 4.20 -0.44 -8.73
N GLU A 409 3.87 -1.51 -9.46
CA GLU A 409 4.47 -1.84 -10.75
C GLU A 409 3.43 -1.70 -11.85
N ASP A 410 3.85 -1.10 -12.97
CA ASP A 410 3.00 -0.97 -14.15
C ASP A 410 2.70 -2.36 -14.75
N PRO A 411 1.51 -2.57 -15.33
CA PRO A 411 1.19 -3.80 -16.05
C PRO A 411 1.93 -3.85 -17.39
N ASP A 412 2.08 -5.06 -17.92
CA ASP A 412 2.47 -5.23 -19.31
C ASP A 412 1.39 -4.64 -20.22
N VAL A 413 1.79 -3.84 -21.21
CA VAL A 413 0.85 -3.22 -22.15
C VAL A 413 0.05 -4.27 -22.94
N GLU A 414 0.65 -5.44 -23.17
CA GLU A 414 -0.02 -6.58 -23.77
C GLU A 414 -1.21 -7.06 -22.92
N ASP A 415 -1.06 -7.14 -21.59
CA ASP A 415 -2.14 -7.54 -20.68
C ASP A 415 -3.31 -6.56 -20.69
N VAL A 416 -3.04 -5.27 -20.91
CA VAL A 416 -4.06 -4.23 -21.08
C VAL A 416 -4.83 -4.44 -22.39
N VAL A 417 -4.14 -4.76 -23.48
CA VAL A 417 -4.77 -5.04 -24.78
C VAL A 417 -5.55 -6.35 -24.73
N LEU A 418 -5.00 -7.40 -24.12
CA LEU A 418 -5.68 -8.67 -23.89
C LEU A 418 -6.95 -8.44 -23.09
N TYR A 419 -6.89 -7.74 -21.96
CA TYR A 419 -8.08 -7.40 -21.18
C TYR A 419 -9.14 -6.64 -22.01
N ALA A 420 -8.70 -5.63 -22.78
CA ALA A 420 -9.60 -4.85 -23.62
C ALA A 420 -10.27 -5.73 -24.69
N SER A 421 -9.56 -6.72 -25.26
CA SER A 421 -10.11 -7.63 -26.27
C SER A 421 -11.25 -8.50 -25.75
N LEU A 422 -11.23 -8.83 -24.45
CA LEU A 422 -12.20 -9.69 -23.77
C LEU A 422 -13.40 -8.93 -23.21
N SER A 423 -13.22 -7.63 -22.93
CA SER A 423 -14.22 -6.82 -22.23
C SER A 423 -14.88 -5.79 -23.15
N MET A 424 -14.15 -5.25 -24.13
CA MET A 424 -14.64 -4.15 -24.94
C MET A 424 -15.43 -4.64 -26.16
N PRO A 425 -16.54 -3.97 -26.53
CA PRO A 425 -17.41 -4.45 -27.60
C PRO A 425 -16.80 -4.33 -29.01
N CYS A 426 -16.04 -3.26 -29.28
CA CYS A 426 -15.32 -3.03 -30.53
C CYS A 426 -14.26 -1.94 -30.41
N SER A 427 -13.30 -1.89 -31.35
CA SER A 427 -12.20 -0.91 -31.35
C SER A 427 -12.69 0.52 -31.45
N ARG A 428 -13.75 0.77 -32.25
CA ARG A 428 -14.32 2.12 -32.42
C ARG A 428 -14.80 2.74 -31.11
N VAL A 429 -15.36 1.93 -30.21
CA VAL A 429 -15.81 2.40 -28.89
C VAL A 429 -14.62 2.77 -28.02
N VAL A 430 -13.58 1.93 -28.02
CA VAL A 430 -12.34 2.22 -27.29
C VAL A 430 -11.67 3.48 -27.82
N HIS A 431 -11.56 3.65 -29.15
CA HIS A 431 -11.00 4.87 -29.74
C HIS A 431 -11.74 6.13 -29.27
N LYS A 432 -13.08 6.08 -29.23
CA LYS A 432 -13.90 7.19 -28.74
C LYS A 432 -13.65 7.49 -27.26
N ALA A 433 -13.48 6.47 -26.43
CA ALA A 433 -13.11 6.65 -25.02
C ALA A 433 -11.69 7.25 -24.87
N LEU A 434 -10.75 6.83 -25.70
CA LEU A 434 -9.37 7.34 -25.70
C LEU A 434 -9.29 8.82 -26.11
N GLU A 435 -10.12 9.28 -27.05
CA GLU A 435 -10.23 10.71 -27.40
C GLU A 435 -10.58 11.58 -26.18
N GLY A 436 -11.39 11.05 -25.23
CA GLY A 436 -11.82 11.78 -24.05
C GLY A 436 -10.72 12.00 -23.00
N VAL A 437 -9.70 11.13 -23.00
CA VAL A 437 -8.53 11.24 -22.12
C VAL A 437 -7.32 11.85 -22.83
N GLU A 438 -7.37 11.94 -24.16
CA GLU A 438 -6.33 12.57 -24.96
C GLU A 438 -6.23 14.07 -24.69
N GLY A 439 -5.02 14.56 -24.42
CA GLY A 439 -4.77 15.95 -24.08
C GLY A 439 -4.94 16.30 -22.59
N LEU A 440 -5.39 15.36 -21.76
CA LEU A 440 -5.31 15.50 -20.30
C LEU A 440 -3.86 15.29 -19.83
N ARG A 441 -3.45 16.03 -18.80
CA ARG A 441 -2.16 15.80 -18.13
C ARG A 441 -2.36 14.68 -17.11
N ILE A 442 -2.19 13.44 -17.56
CA ILE A 442 -2.38 12.24 -16.74
C ILE A 442 -1.02 11.82 -16.17
N SER A 443 -0.92 11.79 -14.84
CA SER A 443 0.27 11.33 -14.13
C SER A 443 0.21 9.84 -13.84
N LYS A 444 -0.98 9.34 -13.48
CA LYS A 444 -1.21 7.93 -13.13
C LYS A 444 -2.66 7.53 -13.39
N VAL A 445 -2.86 6.29 -13.83
CA VAL A 445 -4.18 5.69 -14.06
C VAL A 445 -4.45 4.62 -13.02
N PHE A 446 -5.66 4.63 -12.48
CA PHE A 446 -6.14 3.73 -11.44
C PHE A 446 -7.37 2.96 -11.98
N PRO A 447 -7.15 1.79 -12.61
CA PRO A 447 -8.22 1.00 -13.23
C PRO A 447 -9.03 0.20 -12.20
N ALA A 448 -10.20 -0.31 -12.59
CA ALA A 448 -11.01 -1.18 -11.72
C ALA A 448 -10.43 -2.59 -11.54
N TRP A 449 -9.58 -3.03 -12.47
CA TRP A 449 -8.93 -4.34 -12.48
C TRP A 449 -7.46 -4.25 -12.84
N GLY A 450 -6.61 -4.98 -12.11
CA GLY A 450 -5.18 -5.09 -12.40
C GLY A 450 -4.35 -3.93 -11.85
N ASN A 451 -3.15 -3.73 -12.36
CA ASN A 451 -2.19 -2.80 -11.77
C ASN A 451 -2.52 -1.34 -12.16
N PRO A 452 -2.23 -0.34 -11.28
CA PRO A 452 -2.15 1.06 -11.69
C PRO A 452 -1.10 1.27 -12.80
N LEU A 453 -1.29 2.30 -13.63
CA LEU A 453 -0.38 2.61 -14.74
C LEU A 453 0.26 3.98 -14.54
N GLY A 454 1.58 4.04 -14.52
CA GLY A 454 2.33 5.28 -14.63
C GLY A 454 2.19 5.95 -16.00
N GLU A 455 2.58 7.21 -16.08
CA GLU A 455 2.44 8.04 -17.30
C GLU A 455 3.03 7.40 -18.56
N ASN A 456 4.22 6.80 -18.48
CA ASN A 456 4.88 6.19 -19.64
C ASN A 456 4.11 4.98 -20.17
N THR A 457 3.71 4.07 -19.29
CA THR A 457 2.94 2.88 -19.66
C THR A 457 1.55 3.26 -20.14
N PHE A 458 0.91 4.25 -19.52
CA PHE A 458 -0.34 4.80 -20.03
C PHE A 458 -0.22 5.29 -21.49
N ARG A 459 0.84 6.04 -21.83
CA ARG A 459 1.07 6.50 -23.22
C ARG A 459 1.27 5.33 -24.19
N MET A 460 1.99 4.29 -23.77
CA MET A 460 2.18 3.09 -24.59
C MET A 460 0.85 2.32 -24.76
N ALA A 461 0.09 2.13 -23.69
CA ALA A 461 -1.22 1.48 -23.72
C ALA A 461 -2.21 2.26 -24.59
N LEU A 462 -2.25 3.58 -24.49
CA LEU A 462 -3.07 4.44 -25.34
C LEU A 462 -2.71 4.26 -26.83
N LYS A 463 -1.41 4.19 -27.17
CA LYS A 463 -0.98 3.93 -28.55
C LYS A 463 -1.40 2.53 -29.02
N SER A 464 -1.18 1.49 -28.21
CA SER A 464 -1.51 0.11 -28.57
C SER A 464 -3.01 -0.09 -28.74
N LEU A 465 -3.83 0.43 -27.82
CA LEU A 465 -5.29 0.34 -27.89
C LEU A 465 -5.90 1.11 -29.06
N LYS A 466 -5.25 2.18 -29.57
CA LYS A 466 -5.65 2.88 -30.80
C LYS A 466 -5.42 2.09 -32.09
N THR A 467 -4.61 1.04 -32.03
CA THR A 467 -4.24 0.21 -33.18
C THR A 467 -4.75 -1.22 -33.10
N ALA A 468 -5.24 -1.64 -31.92
CA ALA A 468 -5.71 -2.99 -31.70
C ALA A 468 -7.10 -3.23 -32.31
N GLU A 469 -7.28 -4.40 -32.89
CA GLU A 469 -8.60 -4.96 -33.19
C GLU A 469 -9.17 -5.59 -31.92
N LEU A 470 -10.39 -5.20 -31.53
CA LEU A 470 -11.00 -5.54 -30.25
C LEU A 470 -12.44 -5.99 -30.45
N GLY A 471 -12.91 -6.89 -29.57
CA GLY A 471 -14.29 -7.37 -29.57
C GLY A 471 -14.74 -7.85 -30.95
N THR A 472 -15.83 -7.28 -31.45
CA THR A 472 -16.40 -7.65 -32.76
C THR A 472 -15.56 -7.26 -33.98
N ASP A 473 -14.53 -6.43 -33.82
CA ASP A 473 -13.60 -6.08 -34.90
C ASP A 473 -12.48 -7.13 -35.06
N LEU A 474 -12.35 -8.09 -34.14
CA LEU A 474 -11.43 -9.23 -34.29
C LEU A 474 -11.85 -10.12 -35.47
N PRO A 475 -10.90 -10.75 -36.18
CA PRO A 475 -11.20 -11.55 -37.36
C PRO A 475 -12.09 -12.75 -37.02
N ALA A 476 -13.32 -12.74 -37.53
CA ALA A 476 -14.37 -13.73 -37.20
C ALA A 476 -14.18 -15.14 -37.82
N SER A 477 -13.09 -15.41 -38.52
CA SER A 477 -12.88 -16.71 -39.18
C SER A 477 -12.20 -17.70 -38.24
N ILE A 478 -12.96 -18.22 -37.29
CA ILE A 478 -12.57 -19.40 -36.52
C ILE A 478 -12.91 -20.62 -37.40
N ASP A 479 -11.89 -21.23 -38.00
CA ASP A 479 -12.02 -22.60 -38.49
C ASP A 479 -12.05 -23.54 -37.27
N GLU A 480 -13.03 -24.43 -37.22
CA GLU A 480 -13.21 -25.40 -36.12
C GLU A 480 -11.96 -26.25 -35.91
N SER A 481 -11.31 -26.65 -37.02
CA SER A 481 -10.05 -27.39 -36.99
C SER A 481 -8.94 -26.59 -36.31
N SER A 482 -8.87 -25.28 -36.59
CA SER A 482 -7.90 -24.36 -35.97
C SER A 482 -8.16 -24.17 -34.48
N CYS A 483 -9.43 -24.11 -34.06
CA CYS A 483 -9.82 -24.07 -32.64
C CYS A 483 -9.39 -25.34 -31.90
N PHE A 484 -9.68 -26.51 -32.48
CA PHE A 484 -9.26 -27.79 -31.90
C PHE A 484 -7.75 -27.93 -31.83
N GLU A 485 -7.02 -27.49 -32.86
CA GLU A 485 -5.56 -27.54 -32.87
C GLU A 485 -4.97 -26.73 -31.70
N VAL A 486 -5.45 -25.50 -31.49
CA VAL A 486 -4.96 -24.63 -30.41
C VAL A 486 -5.27 -25.23 -29.05
N ILE A 487 -6.50 -25.69 -28.82
CA ILE A 487 -6.93 -26.26 -27.54
C ILE A 487 -6.22 -27.60 -27.27
N ASN A 488 -6.10 -28.48 -28.26
CA ASN A 488 -5.39 -29.76 -28.10
C ASN A 488 -3.91 -29.56 -27.79
N ARG A 489 -3.27 -28.55 -28.41
CA ARG A 489 -1.90 -28.18 -28.09
C ARG A 489 -1.75 -27.72 -26.64
N ILE A 490 -2.73 -27.00 -26.11
CA ILE A 490 -2.75 -26.58 -24.70
C ILE A 490 -3.00 -27.79 -23.79
N ILE A 491 -3.97 -28.65 -24.13
CA ILE A 491 -4.26 -29.88 -23.39
C ILE A 491 -3.00 -30.74 -23.24
N ALA A 492 -2.18 -30.83 -24.29
CA ALA A 492 -0.91 -31.56 -24.26
C ALA A 492 0.15 -30.96 -23.31
N GLN A 493 -0.02 -29.71 -22.85
CA GLN A 493 0.86 -29.07 -21.86
C GLN A 493 0.39 -29.30 -20.41
N LEU A 494 -0.84 -29.77 -20.20
CA LEU A 494 -1.36 -30.09 -18.87
C LEU A 494 -0.67 -31.32 -18.32
N ASN A 495 -0.41 -31.33 -17.00
CA ASN A 495 0.02 -32.55 -16.35
C ASN A 495 -1.14 -33.57 -16.26
N GLU A 496 -0.84 -34.83 -15.96
CA GLU A 496 -1.84 -35.91 -15.96
C GLU A 496 -3.02 -35.62 -15.02
N SER A 497 -2.77 -35.03 -13.85
CA SER A 497 -3.81 -34.69 -12.89
C SER A 497 -4.70 -33.54 -13.36
N GLU A 498 -4.11 -32.49 -13.92
CA GLU A 498 -4.83 -31.34 -14.50
C GLU A 498 -5.68 -31.79 -15.68
N PHE A 499 -5.11 -32.61 -16.57
CA PHE A 499 -5.81 -33.11 -17.74
C PHE A 499 -7.04 -33.93 -17.36
N ILE A 500 -6.93 -34.84 -16.39
CA ILE A 500 -8.08 -35.65 -15.94
C ILE A 500 -9.21 -34.74 -15.44
N LYS A 501 -8.90 -33.76 -14.60
CA LYS A 501 -9.91 -32.83 -14.06
C LYS A 501 -10.57 -31.99 -15.16
N VAL A 502 -9.76 -31.39 -16.04
CA VAL A 502 -10.28 -30.56 -17.14
C VAL A 502 -11.10 -31.42 -18.12
N LYS A 503 -10.66 -32.65 -18.39
CA LYS A 503 -11.37 -33.59 -19.25
C LYS A 503 -12.75 -33.95 -18.69
N GLU A 504 -12.86 -34.25 -17.38
CA GLU A 504 -14.14 -34.56 -16.73
C GLU A 504 -15.18 -33.43 -16.90
N GLU A 505 -14.72 -32.17 -16.91
CA GLU A 505 -15.59 -31.03 -17.16
C GLU A 505 -15.95 -30.86 -18.65
N LEU A 506 -14.97 -31.10 -19.53
CA LEU A 506 -15.13 -30.91 -20.97
C LEU A 506 -15.92 -32.04 -21.65
N GLU A 507 -15.78 -33.29 -21.22
CA GLU A 507 -16.40 -34.46 -21.88
C GLU A 507 -17.94 -34.43 -21.88
N LYS A 508 -18.54 -33.52 -21.08
CA LYS A 508 -19.97 -33.18 -21.11
C LYS A 508 -20.40 -32.51 -22.42
N TYR A 509 -19.45 -31.88 -23.14
CA TYR A 509 -19.69 -31.03 -24.31
C TYR A 509 -18.77 -31.34 -25.50
N VAL A 510 -17.71 -32.11 -25.32
CA VAL A 510 -16.78 -32.49 -26.39
C VAL A 510 -16.47 -33.98 -26.39
N TYR A 511 -16.16 -34.52 -27.57
CA TYR A 511 -15.73 -35.89 -27.75
C TYR A 511 -14.20 -35.99 -27.77
N PHE A 512 -13.67 -36.79 -26.86
CA PHE A 512 -12.25 -37.10 -26.79
C PHE A 512 -11.92 -38.42 -27.49
N GLU A 513 -10.85 -38.42 -28.29
CA GLU A 513 -10.21 -39.61 -28.82
C GLU A 513 -8.70 -39.52 -28.56
N ASN A 514 -8.12 -40.55 -27.93
CA ASN A 514 -6.69 -40.61 -27.59
C ASN A 514 -6.15 -39.36 -26.87
N GLY A 515 -6.96 -38.76 -26.00
CA GLY A 515 -6.59 -37.57 -25.23
C GLY A 515 -6.73 -36.24 -25.98
N THR A 516 -7.30 -36.25 -27.20
CA THR A 516 -7.52 -35.04 -28.01
C THR A 516 -9.01 -34.84 -28.30
N ILE A 517 -9.45 -33.58 -28.34
CA ILE A 517 -10.77 -33.18 -28.82
C ILE A 517 -10.84 -33.47 -30.32
N LYS A 518 -11.84 -34.25 -30.73
CA LYS A 518 -12.13 -34.58 -32.14
C LYS A 518 -13.40 -33.95 -32.66
N ASP A 519 -14.36 -33.72 -31.77
CA ASP A 519 -15.68 -33.24 -32.13
C ASP A 519 -16.31 -32.52 -30.93
N THR A 520 -17.31 -31.68 -31.16
CA THR A 520 -17.96 -30.88 -30.13
C THR A 520 -19.48 -30.85 -30.30
N LEU A 521 -20.19 -30.85 -29.17
CA LEU A 521 -21.64 -30.68 -29.11
C LEU A 521 -22.07 -29.20 -29.13
N ILE A 522 -21.12 -28.27 -29.03
CA ILE A 522 -21.35 -26.84 -29.00
C ILE A 522 -20.79 -26.18 -30.27
N HIS A 523 -21.19 -24.95 -30.54
CA HIS A 523 -20.59 -24.21 -31.66
C HIS A 523 -19.08 -24.00 -31.39
N ALA A 524 -18.23 -24.16 -32.41
CA ALA A 524 -16.77 -24.04 -32.28
C ALA A 524 -16.32 -22.71 -31.61
N ASN A 525 -17.05 -21.61 -31.88
CA ASN A 525 -16.79 -20.30 -31.27
C ASN A 525 -17.05 -20.25 -29.74
N ALA A 526 -17.85 -21.16 -29.19
CA ALA A 526 -18.12 -21.23 -27.76
C ALA A 526 -17.10 -22.12 -27.02
N LEU A 527 -16.35 -22.96 -27.74
CA LEU A 527 -15.40 -23.89 -27.14
C LEU A 527 -14.25 -23.21 -26.37
N PRO A 528 -13.64 -22.10 -26.83
CA PRO A 528 -12.63 -21.39 -26.07
C PRO A 528 -13.13 -20.91 -24.70
N ASN A 529 -14.33 -20.32 -24.65
CA ASN A 529 -14.97 -19.86 -23.41
C ASN A 529 -15.23 -21.03 -22.47
N LEU A 530 -15.77 -22.14 -23.00
CA LEU A 530 -16.00 -23.34 -22.23
C LEU A 530 -14.68 -23.90 -21.67
N PHE A 531 -13.63 -23.95 -22.49
CA PHE A 531 -12.32 -24.46 -22.10
C PHE A 531 -11.73 -23.66 -20.95
N ILE A 532 -11.73 -22.33 -21.03
CA ILE A 532 -11.27 -21.45 -19.94
C ILE A 532 -12.15 -21.62 -18.70
N ALA A 533 -13.47 -21.71 -18.85
CA ALA A 533 -14.38 -21.92 -17.74
C ALA A 533 -14.15 -23.27 -17.03
N SER A 534 -13.89 -24.35 -17.78
CA SER A 534 -13.53 -25.66 -17.25
C SER A 534 -12.18 -25.65 -16.54
N MET A 535 -11.18 -24.95 -17.07
CA MET A 535 -9.90 -24.78 -16.39
C MET A 535 -10.07 -24.03 -15.06
N ARG A 536 -10.92 -22.98 -15.04
CA ARG A 536 -11.23 -22.23 -13.82
C ARG A 536 -11.96 -23.08 -12.77
N SER A 537 -12.97 -23.84 -13.17
CA SER A 537 -13.80 -24.60 -12.23
C SER A 537 -13.01 -25.69 -11.48
N VAL A 538 -11.95 -26.23 -12.10
CA VAL A 538 -11.10 -27.26 -11.49
C VAL A 538 -9.83 -26.71 -10.83
N GLY A 539 -9.68 -25.38 -10.78
CA GLY A 539 -8.58 -24.71 -10.11
C GLY A 539 -7.24 -24.86 -10.82
N ILE A 540 -7.21 -24.78 -12.16
CA ILE A 540 -5.95 -24.68 -12.91
C ILE A 540 -5.26 -23.35 -12.59
N ASP A 541 -3.92 -23.38 -12.54
CA ASP A 541 -3.07 -22.22 -12.30
C ASP A 541 -3.48 -21.01 -13.19
N PRO A 542 -3.78 -19.84 -12.59
CA PRO A 542 -4.08 -18.61 -13.32
C PRO A 542 -3.01 -18.25 -14.38
N ALA A 543 -1.73 -18.53 -14.14
CA ALA A 543 -0.67 -18.28 -15.11
C ALA A 543 -0.88 -19.06 -16.41
N LEU A 544 -1.31 -20.32 -16.30
CA LEU A 544 -1.62 -21.13 -17.47
C LEU A 544 -2.89 -20.64 -18.17
N ILE A 545 -3.93 -20.26 -17.42
CA ILE A 545 -5.15 -19.68 -18.00
C ILE A 545 -4.84 -18.39 -18.78
N LYS A 546 -3.97 -17.52 -18.23
CA LYS A 546 -3.50 -16.30 -18.92
C LYS A 546 -2.75 -16.65 -20.20
N HIS A 547 -1.88 -17.66 -20.17
CA HIS A 547 -1.18 -18.16 -21.35
C HIS A 547 -2.16 -18.65 -22.44
N VAL A 548 -3.21 -19.36 -22.05
CA VAL A 548 -4.27 -19.84 -22.96
C VAL A 548 -4.99 -18.67 -23.63
N ILE A 549 -5.43 -17.69 -22.85
CA ILE A 549 -6.09 -16.48 -23.37
C ILE A 549 -5.19 -15.79 -24.41
N ARG A 550 -3.90 -15.66 -24.11
CA ARG A 550 -2.92 -15.06 -25.01
C ARG A 550 -2.76 -15.83 -26.33
N GLU A 551 -2.62 -17.15 -26.27
CA GLU A 551 -2.49 -17.99 -27.47
C GLU A 551 -3.74 -17.92 -28.37
N LEU A 552 -4.93 -17.92 -27.75
CA LEU A 552 -6.19 -17.78 -28.46
C LEU A 552 -6.31 -16.39 -29.12
N PHE A 553 -5.96 -15.32 -28.40
CA PHE A 553 -5.95 -13.96 -28.94
C PHE A 553 -5.01 -13.82 -30.15
N TYR A 554 -3.78 -14.34 -30.08
CA TYR A 554 -2.85 -14.30 -31.21
C TYR A 554 -3.27 -15.14 -32.42
N LYS A 555 -4.19 -16.08 -32.21
CA LYS A 555 -4.83 -16.86 -33.28
C LYS A 555 -6.11 -16.21 -33.82
N GLY A 556 -6.47 -15.02 -33.31
CA GLY A 556 -7.69 -14.30 -33.71
C GLY A 556 -8.96 -14.94 -33.16
N ILE A 557 -8.87 -15.76 -32.13
CA ILE A 557 -10.02 -16.44 -31.54
C ILE A 557 -10.61 -15.55 -30.45
N THR A 558 -11.88 -15.16 -30.63
CA THR A 558 -12.61 -14.32 -29.67
C THR A 558 -13.05 -15.12 -28.45
N ILE A 559 -12.95 -14.49 -27.28
CA ILE A 559 -13.34 -15.06 -25.98
C ILE A 559 -14.15 -13.98 -25.24
N ASP A 560 -15.20 -14.40 -24.56
CA ASP A 560 -15.97 -13.55 -23.62
C ASP A 560 -15.73 -14.10 -22.21
N LEU A 561 -15.23 -13.26 -21.29
CA LEU A 561 -14.90 -13.65 -19.91
C LEU A 561 -16.01 -13.40 -18.89
#